data_AF-A0A1G1GV45-F1
#
_entry.id   AF-A0A1G1GV45-F1
#
_cell.length_a   1.000
_cell.length_b   1.000
_cell.length_c   1.000
_cell.angle_alpha   90.00
_cell.angle_beta   90.00
_cell.angle_gamma   90.00
#
_symmetry.space_group_name_H-M   'P 1'
#
loop_
_entity.id
_entity.type
_entity.pdbx_description
1 polymer ?
#
loop_
_entity_poly.entity_id
_entity_poly.type
_entity_poly.pdbx_seq_one_letter_code
_entity_poly.pdbx_strand_id
1 'polypeptide(L)'
;MPAVNGLEAARQLRELLPHTKVILMSGHDDLEHVASAFAAGAYAFVSKAQVGDLRNTLNEIIRNALARPASEELVGHGMTGTKVFNF
;
A
#
# COMPACT_ATOMS: atom_id res chain seq x y z
N MET A 1 -6.34 15.49 -1.08
CA MET A 1 -7.46 15.90 -0.22
C MET A 1 -6.97 17.06 0.62
N PRO A 2 -7.68 18.19 0.71
CA PRO A 2 -7.17 19.38 1.39
C PRO A 2 -7.20 19.30 2.93
N ALA A 3 -7.93 18.32 3.51
CA ALA A 3 -8.08 18.22 4.96
C ALA A 3 -7.21 17.13 5.63
N VAL A 4 -6.87 16.06 4.92
CA VAL A 4 -6.13 14.91 5.47
C VAL A 4 -5.09 14.43 4.46
N ASN A 5 -3.84 14.29 4.92
CA ASN A 5 -2.75 13.69 4.15
C ASN A 5 -3.01 12.17 3.98
N GLY A 6 -2.74 11.61 2.80
CA GLY A 6 -2.95 10.17 2.54
C GLY A 6 -2.18 9.25 3.50
N LEU A 7 -1.00 9.69 3.97
CA LEU A 7 -0.23 8.95 4.99
C LEU A 7 -0.94 8.90 6.34
N GLU A 8 -1.54 10.01 6.76
CA GLU A 8 -2.26 10.10 8.01
C GLU A 8 -3.56 9.27 7.97
N ALA A 9 -4.27 9.33 6.84
CA ALA A 9 -5.42 8.47 6.60
C ALA A 9 -5.04 6.98 6.66
N ALA A 10 -3.89 6.58 6.12
CA ALA A 10 -3.42 5.19 6.19
C ALA A 10 -3.15 4.75 7.63
N ARG A 11 -2.54 5.61 8.46
CA ARG A 11 -2.33 5.33 9.89
C ARG A 11 -3.65 5.12 10.62
N GLN A 12 -4.59 6.04 10.46
CA GLN A 12 -5.89 5.96 11.10
C GLN A 12 -6.69 4.73 10.65
N LEU A 13 -6.65 4.39 9.36
CA LEU A 13 -7.30 3.19 8.84
C LEU A 13 -6.68 1.91 9.41
N ARG A 14 -5.36 1.87 9.59
CA ARG A 14 -4.70 0.72 10.21
C ARG A 14 -5.09 0.53 11.67
N GLU A 15 -5.29 1.63 12.41
CA GLU A 15 -5.73 1.59 13.80
C GLU A 15 -7.21 1.17 13.92
N LEU A 16 -8.08 1.72 13.07
CA LEU A 16 -9.52 1.47 13.12
C LEU A 16 -9.94 0.14 12.48
N LEU A 17 -9.24 -0.27 11.41
CA LEU A 17 -9.57 -1.42 10.57
C LEU A 17 -8.30 -2.22 10.27
N PRO A 18 -7.72 -2.92 11.26
CA PRO A 18 -6.41 -3.58 11.13
C PRO A 18 -6.35 -4.68 10.06
N HIS A 19 -7.51 -5.19 9.62
CA HIS A 19 -7.60 -6.21 8.56
C HIS A 19 -7.79 -5.62 7.16
N THR A 20 -8.08 -4.32 7.04
CA THR A 20 -8.29 -3.65 5.76
C THR A 20 -6.94 -3.38 5.08
N LYS A 21 -6.79 -3.83 3.84
CA LYS A 21 -5.60 -3.56 3.02
C LYS A 21 -5.68 -2.17 2.41
N VAL A 22 -4.79 -1.28 2.84
CA VAL A 22 -4.70 0.09 2.33
C VAL A 22 -3.70 0.14 1.17
N ILE A 23 -4.14 0.65 0.03
CA ILE A 23 -3.26 0.89 -1.13
C ILE A 23 -3.10 2.40 -1.26
N LEU A 24 -1.86 2.91 -1.18
CA LEU A 24 -1.57 4.32 -1.38
C LEU A 24 -1.18 4.60 -2.83
N MET A 25 -1.62 5.75 -3.34
CA MET A 25 -1.35 6.16 -4.72
C MET A 25 -0.81 7.59 -4.78
N SER A 26 0.35 7.78 -5.39
CA SER A 26 1.05 9.07 -5.45
C SER A 26 1.54 9.39 -6.85
N GLY A 27 1.55 10.68 -7.22
CA GLY A 27 2.25 11.15 -8.44
C GLY A 27 3.75 11.35 -8.24
N HIS A 28 4.22 11.29 -6.99
CA HIS A 28 5.63 11.29 -6.62
C HIS A 28 5.95 9.90 -6.06
N ASP A 29 6.76 9.15 -6.79
CA ASP A 29 7.11 7.74 -6.54
C ASP A 29 8.60 7.56 -6.21
N ASP A 30 9.24 8.62 -5.74
CA ASP A 30 10.58 8.55 -5.17
C ASP A 30 10.61 7.67 -3.90
N LEU A 31 11.81 7.21 -3.59
CA LEU A 31 12.06 6.19 -2.57
C LEU A 31 11.59 6.62 -1.17
N GLU A 32 11.63 7.92 -0.87
CA GLU A 32 11.19 8.48 0.40
C GLU A 32 9.67 8.45 0.56
N HIS A 33 8.93 8.77 -0.51
CA HIS A 33 7.47 8.67 -0.52
C HIS A 33 7.00 7.24 -0.37
N VAL A 34 7.65 6.30 -1.06
CA VAL A 34 7.35 4.87 -0.95
C VAL A 34 7.62 4.36 0.46
N ALA A 35 8.78 4.69 1.03
CA ALA A 35 9.12 4.32 2.40
C ALA A 35 8.11 4.88 3.42
N SER A 36 7.73 6.14 3.26
CA SER A 36 6.74 6.81 4.11
C SER A 36 5.36 6.17 4.03
N ALA A 37 4.93 5.74 2.83
CA ALA A 37 3.67 5.02 2.62
C ALA A 37 3.62 3.69 3.39
N PHE A 38 4.68 2.89 3.30
CA PHE A 38 4.75 1.62 4.04
C PHE A 38 4.88 1.83 5.55
N ALA A 39 5.66 2.81 5.99
CA ALA A 39 5.76 3.18 7.41
C ALA A 39 4.41 3.64 7.99
N ALA A 40 3.56 4.26 7.17
CA ALA A 40 2.20 4.64 7.54
C ALA A 40 1.22 3.45 7.58
N GLY A 41 1.60 2.26 7.11
CA GLY A 41 0.76 1.06 7.14
C GLY A 41 0.11 0.69 5.82
N ALA A 42 0.58 1.23 4.69
CA ALA A 42 0.12 0.76 3.39
C ALA A 42 0.51 -0.70 3.16
N TYR A 43 -0.41 -1.45 2.56
CA TYR A 43 -0.18 -2.80 2.04
C TYR A 43 0.58 -2.77 0.71
N ALA A 44 0.24 -1.80 -0.14
CA ALA A 44 0.87 -1.59 -1.45
C ALA A 44 0.90 -0.09 -1.81
N PHE A 45 1.76 0.25 -2.76
CA PHE A 45 1.91 1.59 -3.32
C PHE A 45 1.81 1.56 -4.84
N VAL A 46 1.13 2.53 -5.44
CA VAL A 46 0.93 2.64 -6.90
C VAL A 46 1.25 4.06 -7.37
N SER A 47 2.02 4.18 -8.46
CA SER A 47 2.28 5.48 -9.08
C SER A 47 1.07 5.97 -9.87
N LYS A 48 0.66 7.23 -9.69
CA LYS A 48 -0.41 7.87 -10.47
C LYS A 48 -0.03 8.04 -11.94
N ALA A 49 1.26 8.02 -12.27
CA ALA A 49 1.70 8.03 -13.66
C ALA A 49 1.29 6.76 -14.43
N GLN A 50 1.06 5.65 -13.70
CA GLN A 50 0.75 4.34 -14.28
C GLN A 50 -0.76 4.03 -14.31
N VAL A 51 -1.64 5.05 -14.24
CA VAL A 51 -3.10 4.86 -14.19
C VAL A 51 -3.66 4.09 -15.40
N GLY A 52 -2.98 4.12 -16.55
CA GLY A 52 -3.33 3.31 -17.72
C GLY A 52 -3.30 1.80 -17.48
N ASP A 53 -2.50 1.34 -16.52
CA ASP A 53 -2.34 -0.08 -16.16
C ASP A 53 -2.98 -0.44 -14.81
N LEU A 54 -3.71 0.50 -14.20
CA LEU A 54 -4.24 0.38 -12.84
C LEU A 54 -5.05 -0.91 -12.62
N ARG A 55 -5.81 -1.35 -13.62
CA ARG A 55 -6.61 -2.58 -13.52
C ARG A 55 -5.74 -3.81 -13.31
N ASN A 56 -4.64 -3.92 -14.04
CA ASN A 56 -3.75 -5.08 -13.92
C ASN A 56 -2.97 -5.01 -12.61
N THR A 57 -2.49 -3.83 -12.22
CA THR A 57 -1.85 -3.59 -10.92
C THR A 57 -2.77 -3.97 -9.77
N LEU A 58 -4.04 -3.55 -9.78
CA LEU A 58 -5.01 -3.92 -8.75
C LEU A 58 -5.28 -5.42 -8.72
N ASN A 59 -5.43 -6.06 -9.88
CA ASN A 59 -5.62 -7.51 -9.94
C ASN A 59 -4.42 -8.27 -9.35
N GLU A 60 -3.19 -7.80 -9.56
CA GLU A 60 -2.00 -8.38 -8.96
C GLU A 60 -1.97 -8.20 -7.45
N ILE A 61 -2.25 -6.99 -6.96
CA ILE A 61 -2.31 -6.69 -5.53
C ILE A 61 -3.38 -7.56 -4.84
N ILE A 62 -4.55 -7.71 -5.46
CA ILE A 62 -5.64 -8.56 -4.92
C ILE A 62 -5.21 -10.02 -4.89
N ARG A 63 -4.61 -10.55 -5.97
CA ARG A 63 -4.12 -11.93 -6.00
C ARG A 63 -3.10 -12.18 -4.89
N ASN A 64 -2.17 -11.26 -4.68
CA ASN A 64 -1.17 -11.36 -3.62
C ASN A 64 -1.77 -11.27 -2.22
N ALA A 65 -2.81 -10.45 -2.04
CA ALA A 65 -3.53 -10.33 -0.77
C ALA A 65 -4.32 -11.59 -0.41
N LEU A 66 -4.86 -12.29 -1.41
CA LEU A 66 -5.60 -13.54 -1.21
C LEU A 66 -4.68 -14.76 -1.05
N ALA A 67 -3.47 -14.71 -1.61
CA ALA A 67 -2.50 -15.80 -1.53
C ALA A 67 -1.79 -15.89 -0.16
N ARG A 68 -1.73 -14.80 0.61
CA ARG A 68 -1.09 -14.78 1.94
C ARG A 68 -2.16 -14.92 3.02
N PRO A 69 -2.22 -16.03 3.79
CA PRO A 69 -3.16 -16.15 4.89
C PRO A 69 -2.82 -15.10 5.97
N ALA A 70 -3.85 -14.54 6.63
CA ALA A 70 -3.74 -13.49 7.63
C ALA A 70 -2.75 -13.79 8.80
N SER A 71 -2.40 -15.07 8.99
CA SER A 71 -1.41 -15.53 9.97
C SER A 71 0.04 -15.17 9.63
N GLU A 72 0.39 -14.93 8.36
CA GLU A 72 1.77 -14.56 7.96
C GLU A 72 2.08 -13.07 8.09
N GLU A 73 1.07 -12.21 8.19
CA GLU A 73 1.25 -10.76 8.34
C GLU A 73 1.58 -10.34 9.77
N LEU A 74 1.28 -11.17 10.77
CA LEU A 74 1.54 -10.89 12.19
C LEU A 74 3.00 -11.09 12.60
N VAL A 75 3.84 -11.70 11.75
CA VAL A 75 5.21 -12.13 12.13
C VAL A 75 6.29 -11.07 11.84
N GLY A 76 6.01 -9.99 11.11
CA GLY A 76 7.05 -9.09 10.60
C GLY A 76 7.00 -7.64 11.09
N HIS A 77 7.58 -7.34 12.25
CA HIS A 77 8.06 -5.97 12.58
C HIS A 77 9.32 -5.65 11.74
N GLY A 78 9.21 -5.68 10.41
CA GLY A 78 10.32 -5.46 9.49
C GLY A 78 9.89 -5.54 8.03
N MET A 79 9.66 -4.39 7.41
CA MET A 79 9.61 -4.15 5.96
C MET A 79 9.11 -5.32 5.08
N THR A 80 7.83 -5.71 5.20
CA THR A 80 7.24 -6.72 4.30
C THR A 80 5.97 -6.21 3.60
N GLY A 81 6.04 -5.01 3.00
CA GLY A 81 5.03 -4.55 2.03
C GLY A 81 5.39 -5.05 0.64
N THR A 82 4.40 -5.54 -0.12
CA THR A 82 4.62 -5.96 -1.51
C THR A 82 5.03 -4.74 -2.33
N LYS A 83 6.27 -4.75 -2.82
CA LYS A 83 6.80 -3.80 -3.79
C LYS A 83 6.27 -4.20 -5.17
N VAL A 84 5.23 -3.53 -5.66
CA VAL A 84 4.82 -3.67 -7.06
C VAL A 84 5.68 -2.72 -7.89
N PHE A 85 6.72 -3.26 -8.52
CA PHE A 85 7.47 -2.58 -9.57
C PHE A 85 7.01 -3.15 -10.91
N ASN A 86 6.23 -2.38 -11.66
CA ASN A 86 6.17 -2.55 -13.11
C ASN A 86 7.30 -1.69 -13.70
N PHE A 87 8.29 -2.34 -14.30
CA PHE A 87 9.19 -1.72 -15.28
C PHE A 87 8.44 -1.53 -16.60
#